data_AF-A0A7C2I9U9-F1
#
_entry.id   AF-A0A7C2I9U9-F1
#
_cell.length_a   1.000
_cell.length_b   1.000
_cell.length_c   1.000
_cell.angle_alpha   90.00
_cell.angle_beta   90.00
_cell.angle_gamma   90.00
#
_symmetry.space_group_name_H-M   'P 1'
#
loop_
_entity.id
_entity.type
_entity.pdbx_description
1 polymer ?
#
loop_
_entity_poly.entity_id
_entity_poly.type
_entity_poly.pdbx_seq_one_letter_code
_entity_poly.pdbx_strand_id
1 'polypeptide(L)'
;WVIFPAVCLLAVLLTEMTSNVATVLMIAPVLAEAAIEFGVHPYLLLFPATLMASFAFMLPVATPPNAVVFSSGWITVPAMFKAGVALDALALVIVPAIVYVLGSVVFQFG
;
A
#
# COMPACT_ATOMS: atom_id res chain seq x y z
N TRP A 1 10.96 -8.97 10.55
CA TRP A 1 9.81 -8.21 11.10
C TRP A 1 9.76 -6.75 10.67
N VAL A 2 10.85 -5.97 10.71
CA VAL A 2 10.86 -4.55 10.27
C VAL A 2 10.62 -4.36 8.76
N ILE A 3 11.01 -5.34 7.94
CA ILE A 3 10.86 -5.31 6.47
C ILE A 3 9.39 -5.21 6.06
N PHE A 4 8.49 -5.83 6.83
CA PHE A 4 7.06 -5.90 6.49
C PHE A 4 6.36 -4.53 6.49
N PRO A 5 6.40 -3.72 7.57
CA PRO A 5 5.86 -2.37 7.55
C PRO A 5 6.65 -1.42 6.63
N ALA A 6 7.95 -1.65 6.42
CA ALA A 6 8.75 -0.85 5.50
C ALA A 6 8.29 -1.00 4.04
N VAL A 7 7.97 -2.22 3.61
CA VAL A 7 7.40 -2.51 2.29
C VAL A 7 6.03 -1.85 2.13
N CYS A 8 5.18 -1.90 3.16
CA CYS A 8 3.87 -1.26 3.16
C CYS A 8 3.97 0.27 3.05
N LEU A 9 4.90 0.87 3.79
CA LEU A 9 5.15 2.31 3.72
C LEU A 9 5.67 2.72 2.34
N LEU A 10 6.61 1.97 1.77
CA LEU A 10 7.12 2.22 0.42
C LEU A 10 6.01 2.14 -0.62
N ALA A 11 5.17 1.11 -0.55
CA ALA A 11 4.06 0.90 -1.48
C ALA A 11 3.03 2.05 -1.42
N VAL A 12 2.66 2.50 -0.22
CA VAL A 12 1.70 3.61 -0.05
C VAL A 12 2.25 4.93 -0.61
N LEU A 13 3.52 5.23 -0.36
CA LEU A 13 4.14 6.47 -0.84
C LEU A 13 4.32 6.49 -2.36
N LEU A 14 4.74 5.36 -2.95
CA LEU A 14 4.92 5.26 -4.39
C LEU A 14 3.59 5.39 -5.14
N THR A 15 2.51 4.84 -4.59
CA THR A 15 1.19 4.89 -5.23
C THR A 15 0.51 6.25 -5.18
N GLU A 16 0.96 7.16 -4.32
CA GLU A 16 0.48 8.55 -4.34
C GLU A 16 0.98 9.32 -5.58
N MET A 17 2.13 8.92 -6.11
CA MET A 17 2.79 9.57 -7.25
C MET A 17 2.60 8.84 -8.58
N THR A 18 2.11 7.59 -8.53
CA THR A 18 2.11 6.65 -9.65
C THR A 18 0.77 5.91 -9.69
N SER A 19 0.40 5.31 -10.83
CA SER A 19 -0.80 4.46 -10.86
C SER A 19 -0.60 3.20 -10.01
N ASN A 20 -1.65 2.78 -9.30
CA ASN A 20 -1.63 1.61 -8.42
C ASN A 20 -1.03 0.37 -9.11
N VAL A 21 -1.43 0.10 -10.36
CA VAL A 21 -0.94 -1.04 -11.14
C VAL A 21 0.55 -0.91 -11.47
N ALA A 22 1.00 0.29 -11.88
CA ALA A 22 2.41 0.50 -12.19
C ALA A 22 3.28 0.38 -10.93
N THR A 23 2.81 0.86 -9.77
CA THR A 23 3.48 0.68 -8.47
C THR A 23 3.66 -0.80 -8.15
N VAL A 24 2.59 -1.61 -8.28
CA VAL A 24 2.65 -3.05 -7.99
C VAL A 24 3.64 -3.76 -8.92
N LEU A 25 3.58 -3.48 -10.23
CA LEU A 25 4.49 -4.10 -11.20
C LEU A 25 5.96 -3.72 -10.95
N MET A 26 6.21 -2.50 -10.47
CA MET A 26 7.56 -2.04 -10.14
C MET A 26 8.14 -2.76 -8.91
N ILE A 27 7.34 -2.93 -7.85
CA ILE A 27 7.83 -3.48 -6.57
C ILE A 27 7.79 -5.01 -6.52
N ALA A 28 6.86 -5.66 -7.24
CA ALA A 28 6.68 -7.10 -7.22
C ALA A 28 7.95 -7.94 -7.43
N PRO A 29 8.82 -7.68 -8.43
CA PRO A 29 10.02 -8.49 -8.63
C PRO A 29 10.99 -8.36 -7.43
N VAL A 30 11.18 -7.16 -6.91
CA VAL A 30 12.08 -6.89 -5.77
C VAL A 30 11.57 -7.60 -4.51
N LEU A 31 10.25 -7.59 -4.27
CA LEU A 31 9.65 -8.25 -3.11
C LEU A 31 9.68 -9.77 -3.23
N ALA A 32 9.55 -10.31 -4.44
CA ALA A 32 9.66 -11.75 -4.69
C ALA A 32 11.09 -12.25 -4.41
N GLU A 33 12.10 -11.53 -4.88
CA GLU A 33 13.51 -11.85 -4.59
C GLU A 33 13.82 -11.71 -3.10
N ALA A 34 13.38 -10.63 -2.47
CA ALA A 34 13.54 -10.43 -1.03
C ALA A 34 12.91 -11.57 -0.21
N ALA A 35 11.74 -12.07 -0.61
CA ALA A 35 11.10 -13.17 0.09
C ALA A 35 11.95 -14.46 0.04
N ILE A 36 12.55 -14.75 -1.11
CA ILE A 36 13.46 -15.90 -1.28
C ILE A 36 14.69 -15.74 -0.39
N GLU A 37 15.31 -14.55 -0.37
CA GLU A 37 16.48 -14.22 0.45
C GLU A 37 16.19 -14.41 1.96
N PHE A 38 15.01 -13.99 2.41
CA PHE A 38 14.59 -14.11 3.81
C PHE A 38 14.02 -15.49 4.17
N GLY A 39 13.91 -16.41 3.21
CA GLY A 39 13.32 -17.73 3.42
C GLY A 39 11.85 -17.69 3.82
N VAL A 40 11.13 -16.61 3.47
CA VAL A 40 9.70 -16.45 3.75
C VAL A 40 8.89 -16.69 2.49
N HIS A 41 7.62 -17.06 2.65
CA HIS A 41 6.74 -17.24 1.51
C HIS A 41 6.52 -15.90 0.77
N PRO A 42 6.66 -15.81 -0.57
CA PRO A 42 6.55 -14.56 -1.34
C PRO A 42 5.27 -13.76 -1.10
N TYR A 43 4.16 -14.47 -0.95
CA TYR A 43 2.85 -13.87 -0.64
C TYR A 43 2.81 -13.06 0.65
N LEU A 44 3.70 -13.35 1.60
CA LEU A 44 3.83 -12.57 2.82
C LEU A 44 4.22 -11.13 2.47
N LEU A 45 5.12 -10.89 1.51
CA LEU A 45 5.52 -9.53 1.10
C LEU A 45 4.65 -8.95 -0.02
N LEU A 46 4.18 -9.79 -0.96
CA LEU A 46 3.46 -9.35 -2.14
C LEU A 46 2.01 -8.91 -1.85
N PHE A 47 1.26 -9.65 -1.03
CA PHE A 47 -0.12 -9.25 -0.70
C PHE A 47 -0.24 -7.90 0.00
N PRO A 48 0.50 -7.62 1.10
CA PRO A 48 0.36 -6.36 1.79
C PRO A 48 0.87 -5.21 0.91
N ALA A 49 1.92 -5.41 0.11
CA ALA A 49 2.38 -4.40 -0.85
C ALA A 49 1.32 -4.07 -1.90
N THR A 50 0.64 -5.08 -2.45
CA THR A 50 -0.42 -4.89 -3.46
C THR A 50 -1.64 -4.17 -2.88
N LEU A 51 -2.04 -4.53 -1.65
CA LEU A 51 -3.12 -3.87 -0.95
C LEU A 51 -2.77 -2.42 -0.63
N MET A 52 -1.56 -2.17 -0.11
CA MET A 52 -1.10 -0.81 0.20
C MET A 52 -0.97 0.06 -1.04
N ALA A 53 -0.49 -0.48 -2.16
CA ALA A 53 -0.47 0.22 -3.44
C ALA A 53 -1.89 0.49 -4.00
N SER A 54 -2.94 -0.04 -3.40
CA SER A 54 -4.33 0.30 -3.76
C SER A 54 -4.90 1.44 -2.89
N PHE A 55 -4.28 1.72 -1.75
CA PHE A 55 -4.68 2.78 -0.82
C PHE A 55 -3.88 4.05 -1.12
N ALA A 56 -4.39 4.87 -2.04
CA ALA A 56 -3.79 6.14 -2.44
C ALA A 56 -4.79 7.29 -2.18
N PHE A 57 -4.71 7.91 -1.02
CA PHE A 57 -5.68 8.87 -0.50
C PHE A 57 -5.14 10.30 -0.32
N MET A 58 -3.83 10.54 -0.38
CA MET A 58 -3.24 11.85 -0.07
C MET A 58 -3.38 12.86 -1.21
N LEU A 59 -3.21 12.42 -2.46
CA LEU A 59 -3.11 13.31 -3.61
C LEU A 59 -4.28 13.16 -4.61
N PRO A 60 -4.69 14.28 -5.26
CA PRO A 60 -5.76 14.26 -6.26
C PRO A 60 -5.37 13.53 -7.55
N VAL A 61 -4.07 13.46 -7.86
CA VAL A 61 -3.54 12.81 -9.07
C VAL A 61 -3.47 11.29 -8.94
N ALA A 62 -3.53 10.76 -7.71
CA ALA A 62 -3.26 9.35 -7.44
C ALA A 62 -4.32 8.42 -8.06
N THR A 63 -5.60 8.80 -8.01
CA THR A 63 -6.71 7.98 -8.53
C THR A 63 -7.83 8.81 -9.16
N PRO A 64 -8.58 8.28 -10.15
CA PRO A 64 -9.70 9.01 -10.77
C PRO A 64 -10.76 9.53 -9.78
N PRO A 65 -11.20 8.78 -8.75
CA PRO A 65 -12.17 9.28 -7.77
C PRO A 65 -11.67 10.53 -7.02
N ASN A 66 -10.40 10.52 -6.62
CA ASN A 66 -9.75 11.65 -5.96
C ASN A 66 -9.75 12.90 -6.85
N ALA A 67 -9.45 12.72 -8.15
CA ALA A 67 -9.49 13.80 -9.14
C ALA A 67 -10.90 14.36 -9.36
N VAL A 68 -11.94 13.51 -9.38
CA VAL A 68 -13.34 13.94 -9.53
C VAL A 68 -13.81 14.78 -8.35
N VAL A 69 -13.46 14.40 -7.12
CA VAL A 69 -13.84 15.19 -5.94
C VAL A 69 -13.07 16.51 -5.91
N PHE A 70 -11.78 16.49 -6.25
CA PHE A 70 -10.97 17.72 -6.32
C PHE A 70 -11.47 18.70 -7.39
N SER A 71 -11.92 18.21 -8.55
CA SER A 71 -12.45 19.06 -9.63
C SER A 71 -13.75 19.77 -9.29
N SER A 72 -14.42 19.39 -8.20
CA SER A 72 -15.61 20.09 -7.69
C SER A 72 -15.32 21.54 -7.26
N GLY A 73 -14.07 21.87 -6.92
CA GLY A 73 -13.66 23.19 -6.42
C GLY A 73 -13.91 23.41 -4.93
N TRP A 74 -14.54 22.46 -4.22
CA TRP A 74 -14.84 22.56 -2.78
C TRP A 74 -13.71 22.07 -1.88
N ILE A 75 -12.76 21.31 -2.43
CA ILE A 75 -11.66 20.69 -1.66
C ILE A 75 -10.32 21.24 -2.14
N THR A 76 -9.48 21.64 -1.17
CA THR A 76 -8.12 22.08 -1.44
C THR A 76 -7.13 20.93 -1.27
N VAL A 77 -5.98 20.99 -1.95
CA VAL A 77 -4.92 19.96 -1.85
C VAL A 77 -4.49 19.71 -0.40
N PRO A 78 -4.28 20.73 0.46
CA PRO A 78 -3.88 20.48 1.86
C PRO A 78 -4.98 19.78 2.68
N ALA A 79 -6.25 20.06 2.41
CA ALA A 79 -7.37 19.40 3.10
C ALA A 79 -7.44 17.91 2.74
N MET A 80 -7.26 17.61 1.44
CA MET A 80 -7.20 16.24 0.94
C MET A 80 -6.01 15.48 1.50
N PHE A 81 -4.82 16.09 1.46
CA PHE A 81 -3.60 15.50 2.00
C PHE A 81 -3.73 15.13 3.48
N LYS A 82 -4.28 16.03 4.31
CA LYS A 82 -4.44 15.77 5.75
C LYS A 82 -5.42 14.62 6.03
N ALA A 83 -6.49 14.51 5.26
CA ALA A 83 -7.43 13.40 5.35
C ALA A 83 -6.81 12.08 4.86
N GLY A 84 -6.08 12.13 3.74
CA GLY A 84 -5.38 10.98 3.16
C GLY A 84 -4.34 10.40 4.11
N VAL A 85 -3.47 11.24 4.68
CA VAL A 85 -2.45 10.79 5.65
C VAL A 85 -3.06 10.02 6.82
N ALA A 86 -4.22 10.45 7.33
CA ALA A 86 -4.91 9.73 8.40
C ALA A 86 -5.42 8.36 7.94
N LEU A 87 -5.96 8.26 6.73
CA LEU A 87 -6.43 7.00 6.14
C LEU A 87 -5.28 6.05 5.81
N ASP A 88 -4.18 6.56 5.23
CA ASP A 88 -3.01 5.76 4.88
C ASP A 88 -2.28 5.26 6.12
N ALA A 89 -2.19 6.08 7.18
CA ALA A 89 -1.67 5.66 8.47
C ALA A 89 -2.52 4.54 9.09
N LEU A 90 -3.84 4.62 8.96
CA LEU A 90 -4.74 3.56 9.41
C LEU A 90 -4.54 2.27 8.58
N ALA A 91 -4.45 2.39 7.25
CA ALA A 91 -4.19 1.27 6.35
C ALA A 91 -2.84 0.61 6.66
N LEU A 92 -1.80 1.40 6.97
CA LEU A 92 -0.47 0.91 7.32
C LEU A 92 -0.46 0.03 8.58
N VAL A 93 -1.44 0.18 9.47
CA VAL A 93 -1.57 -0.69 10.66
C VAL A 93 -2.47 -1.88 10.36
N ILE A 94 -3.63 -1.64 9.75
CA ILE A 94 -4.68 -2.65 9.55
C ILE A 94 -4.26 -3.68 8.51
N VAL A 95 -3.73 -3.26 7.36
CA VAL A 95 -3.43 -4.15 6.24
C VAL A 95 -2.36 -5.18 6.60
N PRO A 96 -1.21 -4.77 7.19
CA PRO A 96 -0.21 -5.74 7.64
C PRO A 96 -0.75 -6.72 8.68
N ALA A 97 -1.56 -6.24 9.64
CA ALA A 97 -2.14 -7.09 10.67
C ALA A 97 -3.10 -8.14 10.08
N ILE A 98 -3.99 -7.72 9.16
CA ILE A 98 -4.92 -8.63 8.48
C ILE A 98 -4.16 -9.66 7.65
N VAL A 99 -3.17 -9.23 6.85
CA VAL A 99 -2.39 -10.13 6.02
C VAL A 99 -1.60 -11.13 6.87
N TYR A 100 -1.04 -10.70 8.00
CA TYR A 100 -0.33 -11.59 8.90
C TYR A 100 -1.26 -12.64 9.51
N VAL A 101 -2.42 -12.22 10.03
CA VAL A 101 -3.40 -13.12 10.66
C VAL A 101 -3.99 -14.08 9.63
N LEU A 102 -4.54 -13.58 8.52
CA LEU A 102 -5.09 -14.44 7.47
C LEU A 102 -4.01 -15.30 6.83
N GLY A 103 -2.82 -14.74 6.63
CA GLY A 103 -1.67 -15.44 6.09
C GLY A 103 -1.27 -16.65 6.93
N SER A 104 -1.18 -16.47 8.25
CA SER A 104 -0.89 -17.57 9.18
C SER A 104 -1.95 -18.68 9.16
N VAL A 105 -3.23 -18.34 8.93
CA VAL A 105 -4.33 -19.30 8.92
C VAL A 105 -4.42 -20.04 7.58
N VAL A 106 -4.30 -19.31 6.47
CA VAL A 106 -4.53 -19.84 5.11
C VAL A 106 -3.29 -20.51 4.54
N PHE A 107 -2.13 -19.88 4.68
CA PHE A 107 -0.89 -20.35 4.06
C PHE A 107 0.05 -21.04 5.03
N GLN A 108 -0.34 -21.13 6.32
CA GLN A 108 0.51 -21.64 7.40
C GLN A 108 1.94 -21.09 7.30
N PHE A 109 2.05 -19.76 7.31
CA PHE A 109 3.33 -19.06 7.46
C PHE A 109 3.92 -19.34 8.86
N GLY A 110 4.31 -20.59 9.11
CA GLY A 110 5.05 -21.08 10.27
C GLY A 110 6.46 -21.47 9.87
#